data_AF-W7DX86-F1
#
_entry.id   AF-W7DX86-F1
#
_cell.length_a   1.000
_cell.length_b   1.000
_cell.length_c   1.000
_cell.angle_alpha   90.00
_cell.angle_beta   90.00
_cell.angle_gamma   90.00
#
_symmetry.space_group_name_H-M   'P 1'
#
loop_
_entity.id
_entity.type
_entity.pdbx_description
1 polymer ?
#
loop_
_entity_poly.entity_id
_entity_poly.type
_entity_poly.pdbx_seq_one_letter_code
_entity_poly.pdbx_strand_id
1 'polypeptide(L)'
;MADTNTMGKPINLDLSACSASNDGGKTLKTLSQLVTDINNNTTHQINTDELKKKVDNNTDAIQNVKEQADKTDKKVDGLTKKVDELSPDSSYVAKNTAFQAKGYLPLDANGQFVGPNPRTDNVVFSSWGYKFDVNGNAVGSNSSQILNKYQVAANNAGTSVSQEGRFVYTSAYDKTIAKGRFAFDAETVDSLSGNINLGSTTNPWNNIYSKTALTVTSDKNVKTEVQLEENIANLLFEKLEAKTFTLNEVVAEKGDEARIHTGYFAQDVAQILHDGGVEPSLIAMWIQNKNETTQLIEKEDGSFEETTGKIIDKQGLEFIQSLRYEEILVALLQGAKNKISTLETRLAALEQR
;
A
#
# COMPACT_ATOMS: atom_id res chain seq x y z
N MET A 1 107.37 -82.37 -26.67
CA MET A 1 108.03 -81.18 -27.24
C MET A 1 107.79 -81.18 -28.74
N ALA A 2 107.44 -80.00 -29.27
CA ALA A 2 107.09 -79.64 -30.66
C ALA A 2 105.73 -80.16 -31.19
N ASP A 3 104.93 -79.38 -31.90
CA ASP A 3 104.71 -77.93 -31.86
C ASP A 3 103.33 -77.61 -32.45
N THR A 4 102.75 -76.57 -31.90
CA THR A 4 101.54 -75.80 -32.17
C THR A 4 100.80 -75.92 -33.53
N ASN A 5 99.48 -76.12 -33.38
CA ASN A 5 98.35 -75.67 -34.21
C ASN A 5 98.63 -74.43 -35.09
N THR A 6 98.51 -74.60 -36.41
CA THR A 6 98.03 -73.55 -37.33
C THR A 6 97.17 -74.21 -38.42
N MET A 7 95.90 -74.50 -38.10
CA MET A 7 94.91 -74.68 -39.17
C MET A 7 94.78 -73.33 -39.89
N GLY A 8 95.19 -73.29 -41.15
CA GLY A 8 95.22 -72.08 -41.96
C GLY A 8 93.86 -71.39 -41.99
N LYS A 9 93.85 -70.09 -41.67
CA LYS A 9 92.71 -69.21 -41.86
C LYS A 9 92.33 -69.27 -43.35
N PRO A 10 91.12 -69.72 -43.73
CA PRO A 10 90.74 -69.74 -45.14
C PRO A 10 90.71 -68.30 -45.67
N ILE A 11 91.61 -68.02 -46.61
CA ILE A 11 91.69 -66.79 -47.38
C ILE A 11 90.92 -67.05 -48.68
N ASN A 12 89.96 -66.18 -49.04
CA ASN A 12 88.98 -66.34 -50.14
C ASN A 12 87.76 -67.24 -49.84
N LEU A 13 87.14 -67.10 -48.66
CA LEU A 13 85.83 -67.71 -48.41
C LEU A 13 84.73 -66.89 -49.11
N ASP A 14 84.17 -67.42 -50.20
CA ASP A 14 83.01 -66.81 -50.88
C ASP A 14 81.73 -67.10 -50.08
N LEU A 15 81.26 -66.08 -49.37
CA LEU A 15 80.05 -66.14 -48.55
C LEU A 15 78.78 -65.77 -49.35
N SER A 16 78.89 -65.50 -50.65
CA SER A 16 77.74 -65.11 -51.48
C SER A 16 76.69 -66.21 -51.64
N ALA A 17 77.11 -67.48 -51.54
CA ALA A 17 76.24 -68.65 -51.57
C ALA A 17 75.75 -69.11 -50.18
N CYS A 18 76.20 -68.46 -49.09
CA CYS A 18 75.77 -68.83 -47.75
C CYS A 18 74.33 -68.35 -47.48
N SER A 19 73.50 -69.28 -47.01
CA SER A 19 72.13 -69.00 -46.57
C SER A 19 72.00 -69.14 -45.06
N ALA A 20 71.30 -68.21 -44.42
CA ALA A 20 70.93 -68.27 -43.01
C ALA A 20 69.42 -68.07 -42.87
N SER A 21 68.87 -68.49 -41.73
CA SER A 21 67.46 -68.29 -41.39
C SER A 21 67.37 -67.33 -40.20
N ASN A 22 66.44 -66.38 -40.26
CA ASN A 22 66.08 -65.50 -39.15
C ASN A 22 64.77 -65.92 -38.44
N ASP A 23 64.19 -67.05 -38.83
CA ASP A 23 62.90 -67.56 -38.33
C ASP A 23 63.00 -68.96 -37.70
N GLY A 24 64.19 -69.33 -37.22
CA GLY A 24 64.42 -70.59 -36.50
C GLY A 24 64.54 -71.81 -37.43
N GLY A 25 65.02 -71.63 -38.65
CA GLY A 25 65.31 -72.70 -39.63
C GLY A 25 64.22 -72.97 -40.66
N LYS A 26 63.12 -72.20 -40.67
CA LYS A 26 61.98 -72.44 -41.56
C LYS A 26 62.20 -71.90 -42.98
N THR A 27 62.87 -70.76 -43.10
CA THR A 27 63.15 -70.13 -44.39
C THR A 27 64.64 -69.82 -44.50
N LEU A 28 65.33 -70.47 -45.45
CA LEU A 28 66.72 -70.15 -45.78
C LEU A 28 66.75 -68.99 -46.78
N LYS A 29 67.42 -67.91 -46.39
CA LYS A 29 67.62 -66.71 -47.20
C LYS A 29 69.10 -66.49 -47.41
N THR A 30 69.48 -65.95 -48.57
CA THR A 30 70.86 -65.51 -48.77
C THR A 30 71.19 -64.42 -47.75
N LEU A 31 72.45 -64.32 -47.36
CA LEU A 31 72.89 -63.30 -46.39
C LEU A 31 72.48 -61.89 -46.83
N SER A 32 72.54 -61.61 -48.14
CA SER A 32 72.10 -60.33 -48.71
C SER A 32 70.61 -60.07 -48.53
N GLN A 33 69.76 -61.08 -48.71
CA GLN A 33 68.31 -60.94 -48.53
C GLN A 33 67.98 -60.67 -47.04
N LEU A 34 68.69 -61.34 -46.13
CA LEU A 34 68.52 -61.16 -44.69
C LEU A 34 68.87 -59.72 -44.25
N VAL A 35 69.94 -59.17 -44.82
CA VAL A 35 70.36 -57.77 -44.59
C VAL A 35 69.30 -56.79 -45.11
N THR A 36 68.74 -57.05 -46.30
CA THR A 36 67.63 -56.24 -46.83
C THR A 36 66.39 -56.30 -45.94
N ASP A 37 66.01 -57.48 -45.45
CA ASP A 37 64.85 -57.64 -44.57
C ASP A 37 65.04 -56.95 -43.21
N ILE A 38 66.25 -57.05 -42.62
CA ILE A 38 66.58 -56.34 -41.38
C ILE A 38 66.52 -54.84 -41.60
N ASN A 39 67.08 -54.33 -42.68
CA ASN A 39 67.02 -52.90 -43.02
C ASN A 39 65.56 -52.44 -43.23
N ASN A 40 64.74 -53.23 -43.93
CA ASN A 40 63.33 -52.93 -44.15
C ASN A 40 62.51 -52.98 -42.84
N ASN A 41 62.80 -53.92 -41.93
CA ASN A 41 62.12 -54.00 -40.64
C ASN A 41 62.54 -52.86 -39.69
N THR A 42 63.77 -52.37 -39.82
CA THR A 42 64.22 -51.13 -39.15
C THR A 42 63.52 -49.89 -39.75
N THR A 43 62.94 -50.01 -40.94
CA THR A 43 62.14 -48.98 -41.62
C THR A 43 60.66 -48.97 -41.17
N HIS A 44 60.24 -49.89 -40.29
CA HIS A 44 59.18 -49.59 -39.31
C HIS A 44 59.72 -48.64 -38.23
N GLN A 45 60.44 -47.60 -38.67
CA GLN A 45 60.64 -46.39 -37.91
C GLN A 45 59.26 -45.94 -37.48
N ILE A 46 59.04 -45.93 -36.17
CA ILE A 46 58.07 -45.07 -35.51
C ILE A 46 58.01 -43.79 -36.34
N ASN A 47 56.88 -43.52 -37.00
CA ASN A 47 56.71 -42.38 -37.90
C ASN A 47 56.77 -41.11 -37.04
N THR A 48 57.99 -40.73 -36.68
CA THR A 48 58.31 -39.81 -35.59
C THR A 48 57.78 -38.43 -35.94
N ASP A 49 57.73 -38.12 -37.24
CA ASP A 49 57.13 -36.91 -37.79
C ASP A 49 55.62 -36.87 -37.61
N GLU A 50 54.92 -38.00 -37.73
CA GLU A 50 53.47 -38.07 -37.54
C GLU A 50 53.09 -37.98 -36.06
N LEU A 51 53.88 -38.61 -35.18
CA LEU A 51 53.74 -38.44 -33.73
C LEU A 51 54.04 -37.00 -33.31
N LYS A 52 55.09 -36.40 -33.84
CA LYS A 52 55.45 -35.00 -33.59
C LYS A 52 54.34 -34.06 -34.01
N LYS A 53 53.76 -34.25 -35.21
CA LYS A 53 52.59 -33.49 -35.68
C LYS A 53 51.37 -33.63 -34.76
N LYS A 54 51.11 -34.84 -34.25
CA LYS A 54 50.02 -35.06 -33.27
C LYS A 54 50.29 -34.36 -31.94
N VAL A 55 51.55 -34.36 -31.48
CA VAL A 55 51.97 -33.64 -30.26
C VAL A 55 51.86 -32.13 -30.44
N ASP A 56 52.29 -31.59 -31.57
CA ASP A 56 52.20 -30.17 -31.89
C ASP A 56 50.73 -29.73 -31.95
N ASN A 57 49.87 -30.48 -32.67
CA ASN A 57 48.43 -30.21 -32.72
C ASN A 57 47.77 -30.25 -31.33
N ASN A 58 48.14 -31.20 -30.48
CA ASN A 58 47.62 -31.28 -29.12
C ASN A 58 48.11 -30.12 -28.25
N THR A 59 49.35 -29.67 -28.45
CA THR A 59 49.92 -28.52 -27.77
C THR A 59 49.15 -27.25 -28.12
N ASP A 60 48.86 -27.05 -29.41
CA ASP A 60 48.04 -25.94 -29.89
C ASP A 60 46.60 -26.00 -29.34
N ALA A 61 46.00 -27.19 -29.29
CA ALA A 61 44.68 -27.38 -28.71
C ALA A 61 44.65 -27.05 -27.21
N ILE A 62 45.66 -27.48 -26.45
CA ILE A 62 45.81 -27.16 -25.02
C ILE A 62 45.98 -25.65 -24.81
N GLN A 63 46.79 -25.01 -25.65
CA GLN A 63 47.00 -23.56 -25.60
C GLN A 63 45.68 -22.81 -25.84
N ASN A 64 44.90 -23.21 -26.84
CA ASN A 64 43.57 -22.63 -27.12
C ASN A 64 42.58 -22.81 -25.96
N VAL A 65 42.56 -23.99 -25.33
CA VAL A 65 41.71 -24.24 -24.15
C VAL A 65 42.13 -23.34 -22.99
N LYS A 66 43.43 -23.17 -22.77
CA LYS A 66 43.96 -22.29 -21.71
C LYS A 66 43.56 -20.83 -21.94
N GLU A 67 43.70 -20.33 -23.17
CA GLU A 67 43.26 -18.97 -23.51
C GLU A 67 41.74 -18.78 -23.31
N GLN A 68 40.94 -19.81 -23.60
CA GLN A 68 39.49 -19.77 -23.38
C GLN A 68 39.13 -19.82 -21.88
N ALA A 69 39.88 -20.57 -21.07
CA ALA A 69 39.75 -20.58 -19.63
C ALA A 69 40.09 -19.21 -19.04
N ASP A 70 41.22 -18.62 -19.43
CA ASP A 70 41.64 -17.28 -18.98
C ASP A 70 40.60 -16.19 -19.34
N LYS A 71 40.00 -16.27 -20.54
CA LYS A 71 38.90 -15.38 -20.95
C LYS A 71 37.64 -15.58 -20.09
N THR A 72 37.39 -16.81 -19.66
CA THR A 72 36.23 -17.15 -18.82
C THR A 72 36.44 -16.65 -17.41
N ASP A 73 37.61 -16.85 -16.82
CA ASP A 73 37.97 -16.35 -15.50
C ASP A 73 37.85 -14.82 -15.45
N LYS A 74 38.39 -14.11 -16.45
CA LYS A 74 38.23 -12.65 -16.56
C LYS A 74 36.76 -12.20 -16.63
N LYS A 75 35.88 -12.98 -17.27
CA LYS A 75 34.44 -12.69 -17.30
C LYS A 75 33.79 -12.94 -15.95
N VAL A 76 34.18 -14.02 -15.26
CA VAL A 76 33.71 -14.34 -13.91
C VAL A 76 34.11 -13.24 -12.93
N ASP A 77 35.38 -12.83 -12.93
CA ASP A 77 35.88 -11.71 -12.11
C ASP A 77 35.10 -10.42 -12.39
N GLY A 78 34.85 -10.12 -13.68
CA GLY A 78 34.06 -8.96 -14.08
C GLY A 78 32.60 -9.02 -13.63
N LEU A 79 32.00 -10.21 -13.55
CA LEU A 79 30.65 -10.39 -13.02
C LEU A 79 30.62 -10.27 -11.49
N THR A 80 31.57 -10.88 -10.79
CA THR A 80 31.73 -10.76 -9.33
C THR A 80 31.86 -9.30 -8.94
N LYS A 81 32.74 -8.55 -9.62
CA LYS A 81 32.90 -7.12 -9.37
C LYS A 81 31.61 -6.31 -9.59
N LYS A 82 30.85 -6.62 -10.64
CA LYS A 82 29.55 -5.96 -10.88
C LYS A 82 28.52 -6.29 -9.80
N VAL A 83 28.53 -7.50 -9.25
CA VAL A 83 27.67 -7.90 -8.13
C VAL A 83 28.06 -7.12 -6.87
N ASP A 84 29.37 -6.99 -6.59
CA ASP A 84 29.89 -6.23 -5.45
C ASP A 84 29.59 -4.72 -5.59
N GLU A 85 29.75 -4.14 -6.78
CA GLU A 85 29.42 -2.73 -7.09
C GLU A 85 27.91 -2.43 -6.94
N LEU A 86 27.05 -3.42 -7.23
CA LEU A 86 25.60 -3.30 -7.03
C LEU A 86 25.18 -3.44 -5.56
N SER A 87 26.05 -3.94 -4.68
CA SER A 87 25.72 -4.19 -3.29
C SER A 87 26.94 -4.02 -2.37
N PRO A 88 27.49 -2.80 -2.25
CA PRO A 88 28.70 -2.55 -1.44
C PRO A 88 28.54 -2.94 0.04
N ASP A 89 27.31 -3.07 0.54
CA ASP A 89 26.97 -3.39 1.93
C ASP A 89 26.22 -4.74 2.11
N SER A 90 26.32 -5.70 1.18
CA SER A 90 25.72 -7.05 1.30
C SER A 90 24.18 -7.13 1.29
N SER A 91 23.48 -6.11 0.79
CA SER A 91 22.01 -6.04 0.80
C SER A 91 21.38 -6.43 -0.53
N TYR A 92 21.83 -7.51 -1.16
CA TYR A 92 21.12 -8.07 -2.31
C TYR A 92 19.75 -8.57 -1.86
N VAL A 93 18.70 -7.82 -2.22
CA VAL A 93 17.32 -8.24 -1.97
C VAL A 93 16.79 -8.96 -3.22
N ALA A 94 16.62 -10.27 -3.12
CA ALA A 94 16.18 -11.09 -4.25
C ALA A 94 14.79 -10.64 -4.73
N LYS A 95 14.60 -10.56 -6.05
CA LYS A 95 13.36 -10.00 -6.64
C LYS A 95 12.07 -10.69 -6.19
N ASN A 96 12.16 -11.97 -5.84
CA ASN A 96 11.04 -12.78 -5.34
C ASN A 96 10.60 -12.44 -3.91
N THR A 97 11.36 -11.62 -3.18
CA THR A 97 11.00 -11.15 -1.83
C THR A 97 10.15 -9.87 -1.84
N ALA A 98 9.83 -9.34 -3.03
CA ALA A 98 8.90 -8.23 -3.15
C ALA A 98 7.56 -8.59 -2.50
N PHE A 99 6.99 -7.66 -1.72
CA PHE A 99 5.69 -7.81 -1.03
C PHE A 99 5.60 -8.89 0.06
N GLN A 100 6.74 -9.48 0.48
CA GLN A 100 6.78 -10.41 1.61
C GLN A 100 7.17 -9.71 2.92
N ALA A 101 6.86 -10.32 4.06
CA ALA A 101 7.29 -9.81 5.36
C ALA A 101 8.81 -9.69 5.43
N LYS A 102 9.34 -8.52 5.85
CA LYS A 102 10.77 -8.17 5.82
C LYS A 102 11.40 -8.14 4.42
N GLY A 103 10.58 -8.18 3.37
CA GLY A 103 11.01 -7.99 1.99
C GLY A 103 11.14 -6.51 1.62
N TYR A 104 11.05 -6.21 0.32
CA TYR A 104 11.12 -4.84 -0.19
C TYR A 104 9.87 -4.47 -0.99
N LEU A 105 9.67 -3.17 -1.20
CA LEU A 105 8.61 -2.63 -2.04
C LEU A 105 9.24 -2.13 -3.35
N PRO A 106 8.97 -2.76 -4.51
CA PRO A 106 9.59 -2.35 -5.75
C PRO A 106 9.11 -0.97 -6.19
N LEU A 107 10.01 -0.20 -6.80
CA LEU A 107 9.66 1.02 -7.53
C LEU A 107 9.53 0.74 -9.03
N ASP A 108 8.63 1.45 -9.70
CA ASP A 108 8.51 1.42 -11.16
C ASP A 108 9.59 2.28 -11.84
N ALA A 109 9.56 2.33 -13.18
CA ALA A 109 10.51 3.11 -13.98
C ALA A 109 10.46 4.63 -13.72
N ASN A 110 9.40 5.12 -13.06
CA ASN A 110 9.22 6.52 -12.68
C ASN A 110 9.54 6.75 -11.19
N GLY A 111 10.11 5.76 -10.51
CA GLY A 111 10.45 5.84 -9.09
C GLY A 111 9.25 5.78 -8.15
N GLN A 112 8.10 5.24 -8.59
CA GLN A 112 6.88 5.13 -7.79
C GLN A 112 6.70 3.74 -7.20
N PHE A 113 6.09 3.64 -6.01
CA PHE A 113 5.78 2.34 -5.39
C PHE A 113 4.86 1.52 -6.29
N VAL A 114 5.28 0.29 -6.60
CA VAL A 114 4.42 -0.72 -7.21
C VAL A 114 3.63 -1.36 -6.08
N GLY A 115 2.30 -1.27 -6.12
CA GLY A 115 1.43 -1.92 -5.13
C GLY A 115 1.38 -3.45 -5.32
N PRO A 116 1.09 -4.22 -4.24
CA PRO A 116 0.83 -5.65 -4.39
C PRO A 116 -0.41 -5.88 -5.25
N ASN A 117 -0.47 -7.01 -5.95
CA ASN A 117 -1.70 -7.44 -6.61
C ASN A 117 -2.85 -7.51 -5.58
N PRO A 118 -4.09 -7.13 -5.94
CA PRO A 118 -5.22 -7.24 -5.04
C PRO A 118 -5.35 -8.68 -4.56
N ARG A 119 -5.34 -8.87 -3.24
CA ARG A 119 -5.44 -10.19 -2.63
C ARG A 119 -6.88 -10.67 -2.66
N THR A 120 -7.09 -11.96 -2.92
CA THR A 120 -8.43 -12.58 -2.98
C THR A 120 -8.85 -13.21 -1.65
N ASP A 121 -8.07 -13.07 -0.58
CA ASP A 121 -8.18 -13.84 0.67
C ASP A 121 -8.83 -13.08 1.83
N ASN A 122 -9.70 -12.09 1.53
CA ASN A 122 -10.43 -11.29 2.54
C ASN A 122 -9.53 -10.52 3.53
N VAL A 123 -8.26 -10.29 3.18
CA VAL A 123 -7.33 -9.50 4.00
C VAL A 123 -7.32 -8.04 3.52
N VAL A 124 -7.48 -7.12 4.47
CA VAL A 124 -7.28 -5.68 4.30
C VAL A 124 -5.90 -5.40 3.69
N PHE A 125 -5.84 -4.70 2.57
CA PHE A 125 -4.58 -4.23 2.00
C PHE A 125 -4.63 -2.73 1.69
N SER A 126 -3.68 -1.98 2.22
CA SER A 126 -3.51 -0.55 1.92
C SER A 126 -2.51 -0.39 0.78
N SER A 127 -2.94 0.17 -0.35
CA SER A 127 -2.07 0.45 -1.50
C SER A 127 -1.71 1.93 -1.57
N TRP A 128 -0.46 2.20 -1.95
CA TRP A 128 0.07 3.56 -2.12
C TRP A 128 0.47 3.68 -3.60
N GLY A 129 -0.16 4.57 -4.39
CA GLY A 129 0.10 4.60 -5.85
C GLY A 129 -0.85 5.47 -6.68
N TYR A 130 -0.69 5.41 -8.02
CA TYR A 130 -1.32 6.28 -9.03
C TYR A 130 -2.80 6.63 -8.79
N LYS A 131 -3.20 7.82 -9.25
CA LYS A 131 -4.61 8.18 -9.47
C LYS A 131 -5.20 7.20 -10.48
N PHE A 132 -6.27 6.50 -10.13
CA PHE A 132 -7.04 5.74 -11.11
C PHE A 132 -8.29 6.54 -11.53
N ASP A 133 -8.67 6.50 -12.80
CA ASP A 133 -9.96 7.01 -13.24
C ASP A 133 -11.12 6.15 -12.69
N VAL A 134 -12.35 6.54 -12.98
CA VAL A 134 -13.55 5.78 -12.57
C VAL A 134 -13.62 4.37 -13.15
N ASN A 135 -12.77 4.07 -14.14
CA ASN A 135 -12.66 2.78 -14.80
C ASN A 135 -11.41 1.99 -14.36
N GLY A 136 -10.64 2.49 -13.38
CA GLY A 136 -9.45 1.81 -12.87
C GLY A 136 -8.16 2.05 -13.68
N ASN A 137 -8.10 3.07 -14.56
CA ASN A 137 -6.90 3.38 -15.35
C ASN A 137 -6.02 4.45 -14.69
N ALA A 138 -4.69 4.29 -14.69
CA ALA A 138 -3.76 5.27 -14.11
C ALA A 138 -3.82 6.65 -14.82
N VAL A 139 -3.86 7.74 -14.07
CA VAL A 139 -4.04 9.12 -14.55
C VAL A 139 -2.89 10.02 -14.06
N GLY A 140 -1.93 10.28 -14.96
CA GLY A 140 -0.90 11.32 -14.80
C GLY A 140 0.32 10.94 -13.95
N SER A 141 1.50 11.40 -14.37
CA SER A 141 2.81 11.01 -13.82
C SER A 141 3.24 11.72 -12.53
N ASN A 142 2.53 12.77 -12.10
CA ASN A 142 3.02 13.71 -11.07
C ASN A 142 2.08 13.86 -9.86
N SER A 143 1.23 12.87 -9.56
CA SER A 143 0.24 12.95 -8.47
C SER A 143 0.38 11.78 -7.49
N SER A 144 0.64 12.08 -6.22
CA SER A 144 0.54 11.10 -5.13
C SER A 144 -0.91 11.05 -4.62
N GLN A 145 -1.62 9.95 -4.89
CA GLN A 145 -2.87 9.63 -4.21
C GLN A 145 -2.63 8.47 -3.25
N ILE A 146 -3.18 8.55 -2.05
CA ILE A 146 -3.23 7.40 -1.14
C ILE A 146 -4.65 6.83 -1.30
N LEU A 147 -4.73 5.70 -1.99
CA LEU A 147 -5.95 4.91 -2.14
C LEU A 147 -5.89 3.77 -1.12
N ASN A 148 -6.46 4.00 0.04
CA ASN A 148 -6.70 2.90 0.97
C ASN A 148 -8.01 2.22 0.55
N LYS A 149 -7.91 1.07 -0.14
CA LYS A 149 -9.05 0.20 -0.42
C LYS A 149 -9.13 -0.85 0.68
N TYR A 150 -10.10 -0.72 1.56
CA TYR A 150 -10.37 -1.75 2.56
C TYR A 150 -11.52 -2.62 2.04
N GLN A 151 -11.26 -3.91 1.84
CA GLN A 151 -12.30 -4.91 1.58
C GLN A 151 -12.49 -5.73 2.85
N VAL A 152 -13.63 -5.57 3.49
CA VAL A 152 -14.07 -6.45 4.59
C VAL A 152 -15.14 -7.36 4.01
N ALA A 153 -14.83 -8.65 3.91
CA ALA A 153 -15.83 -9.66 3.61
C ALA A 153 -16.18 -10.40 4.91
N ALA A 154 -17.36 -10.10 5.45
CA ALA A 154 -17.93 -10.91 6.51
C ALA A 154 -18.52 -12.17 5.88
N ASN A 155 -17.90 -13.33 6.10
CA ASN A 155 -18.47 -14.62 5.71
C ASN A 155 -19.58 -15.00 6.70
N ASN A 156 -20.80 -14.53 6.45
CA ASN A 156 -21.99 -15.11 7.07
C ASN A 156 -22.67 -16.04 6.07
N ALA A 157 -22.65 -17.35 6.37
CA ALA A 157 -23.51 -18.38 5.78
C ALA A 157 -23.68 -18.31 4.24
N GLY A 158 -22.58 -18.31 3.49
CA GLY A 158 -22.60 -18.50 2.03
C GLY A 158 -22.95 -17.27 1.19
N THR A 159 -23.01 -16.07 1.78
CA THR A 159 -23.17 -14.80 1.04
C THR A 159 -21.91 -13.95 1.19
N SER A 160 -21.19 -13.71 0.09
CA SER A 160 -20.07 -12.76 0.08
C SER A 160 -20.63 -11.34 -0.01
N VAL A 161 -20.60 -10.60 1.09
CA VAL A 161 -20.85 -9.15 1.07
C VAL A 161 -19.49 -8.46 0.90
N SER A 162 -19.20 -7.92 -0.28
CA SER A 162 -18.06 -7.03 -0.47
C SER A 162 -18.45 -5.64 0.03
N GLN A 163 -18.01 -5.26 1.22
CA GLN A 163 -18.08 -3.85 1.63
C GLN A 163 -16.83 -3.15 1.07
N GLU A 164 -17.02 -2.31 0.05
CA GLU A 164 -15.95 -1.46 -0.49
C GLU A 164 -15.96 -0.09 0.22
N GLY A 165 -15.15 0.06 1.26
CA GLY A 165 -14.84 1.38 1.80
C GLY A 165 -13.74 2.03 0.95
N ARG A 166 -14.07 3.02 0.13
CA ARG A 166 -13.08 3.74 -0.69
C ARG A 166 -12.57 4.99 0.03
N PHE A 167 -11.37 4.94 0.60
CA PHE A 167 -10.71 6.12 1.15
C PHE A 167 -9.73 6.69 0.11
N VAL A 168 -10.07 7.84 -0.50
CA VAL A 168 -9.24 8.49 -1.52
C VAL A 168 -8.59 9.75 -0.95
N TYR A 169 -7.43 9.65 -0.32
CA TYR A 169 -6.68 10.86 0.03
C TYR A 169 -5.94 11.38 -1.21
N THR A 170 -6.44 12.48 -1.78
CA THR A 170 -5.77 13.19 -2.88
C THR A 170 -4.96 14.35 -2.34
N SER A 171 -3.64 14.24 -2.19
CA SER A 171 -2.82 15.45 -2.05
C SER A 171 -2.42 15.94 -3.44
N ALA A 172 -3.02 17.04 -3.91
CA ALA A 172 -2.42 17.79 -5.00
C ALA A 172 -1.17 18.48 -4.45
N TYR A 173 0.01 18.15 -4.96
CA TYR A 173 1.26 18.83 -4.61
C TYR A 173 1.33 20.17 -5.36
N ASP A 174 0.53 21.13 -4.93
CA ASP A 174 0.85 22.56 -5.08
C ASP A 174 1.33 23.01 -3.70
N LYS A 175 2.53 23.60 -3.63
CA LYS A 175 3.39 23.72 -2.44
C LYS A 175 2.81 24.55 -1.27
N THR A 176 1.51 24.81 -1.26
CA THR A 176 0.83 25.71 -0.34
C THR A 176 -0.50 25.16 0.22
N ILE A 177 -1.14 24.15 -0.39
CA ILE A 177 -2.45 23.66 0.11
C ILE A 177 -2.63 22.14 -0.12
N ALA A 178 -2.54 21.35 0.95
CA ALA A 178 -3.00 19.97 0.95
C ALA A 178 -4.54 19.93 0.95
N LYS A 179 -5.17 19.60 -0.20
CA LYS A 179 -6.63 19.45 -0.31
C LYS A 179 -7.04 17.98 -0.16
N GLY A 180 -7.19 17.49 1.07
CA GLY A 180 -7.80 16.19 1.32
C GLY A 180 -9.24 16.15 0.81
N ARG A 181 -9.60 15.14 0.03
CA ARG A 181 -10.99 14.84 -0.34
C ARG A 181 -11.37 13.53 0.34
N PHE A 182 -12.51 13.48 1.01
CA PHE A 182 -13.06 12.23 1.52
C PHE A 182 -14.30 11.91 0.70
N ALA A 183 -14.34 10.74 0.08
CA ALA A 183 -15.52 10.24 -0.61
C ALA A 183 -16.06 9.08 0.22
N PHE A 184 -17.20 9.27 0.87
CA PHE A 184 -17.97 8.18 1.46
C PHE A 184 -18.96 7.75 0.39
N ASP A 185 -18.70 6.63 -0.28
CA ASP A 185 -19.68 6.06 -1.22
C ASP A 185 -20.75 5.30 -0.41
N ALA A 186 -22.02 5.63 -0.64
CA ALA A 186 -23.16 5.11 0.12
C ALA A 186 -23.57 3.69 -0.30
N GLU A 187 -22.87 3.07 -1.25
CA GLU A 187 -23.01 1.63 -1.53
C GLU A 187 -22.28 0.75 -0.49
N THR A 188 -21.62 1.33 0.52
CA THR A 188 -21.29 0.58 1.73
C THR A 188 -22.60 0.26 2.45
N VAL A 189 -23.11 -0.94 2.19
CA VAL A 189 -24.22 -1.57 2.90
C VAL A 189 -23.80 -1.73 4.35
N ASP A 190 -23.88 -0.65 5.11
CA ASP A 190 -23.82 -0.75 6.55
C ASP A 190 -25.18 -1.29 7.00
N SER A 191 -25.14 -2.42 7.68
CA SER A 191 -26.22 -2.99 8.47
C SER A 191 -26.75 -2.08 9.58
N LEU A 192 -26.39 -0.79 9.57
CA LEU A 192 -26.57 0.19 10.65
C LEU A 192 -27.05 1.56 10.10
N SER A 193 -28.01 1.55 9.17
CA SER A 193 -28.73 2.77 8.74
C SER A 193 -29.09 3.64 9.96
N GLY A 194 -28.55 4.88 10.01
CA GLY A 194 -28.81 5.85 11.06
C GLY A 194 -27.88 5.84 12.29
N ASN A 195 -26.86 4.98 12.36
CA ASN A 195 -25.99 4.87 13.55
C ASN A 195 -24.63 5.58 13.45
N ILE A 196 -24.31 6.20 12.31
CA ILE A 196 -23.04 6.91 12.10
C ILE A 196 -23.28 8.42 12.03
N ASN A 197 -22.47 9.18 12.78
CA ASN A 197 -22.49 10.65 12.79
C ASN A 197 -21.36 11.24 11.93
N LEU A 198 -21.62 12.40 11.32
CA LEU A 198 -20.57 13.22 10.71
C LEU A 198 -20.05 14.23 11.75
N GLY A 199 -18.85 13.99 12.27
CA GLY A 199 -18.26 14.77 13.36
C GLY A 199 -18.74 14.33 14.75
N SER A 200 -18.26 15.01 15.78
CA SER A 200 -18.68 14.79 17.18
C SER A 200 -18.74 16.11 17.95
N THR A 201 -19.29 16.09 19.17
CA THR A 201 -19.38 17.28 20.04
C THR A 201 -18.02 17.97 20.23
N THR A 202 -16.95 17.20 20.43
CA THR A 202 -15.60 17.73 20.66
C THR A 202 -14.78 17.90 19.38
N ASN A 203 -15.30 17.42 18.25
CA ASN A 203 -14.69 17.61 16.92
C ASN A 203 -15.75 18.06 15.89
N PRO A 204 -16.34 19.25 16.07
CA PRO A 204 -17.33 19.77 15.14
C PRO A 204 -16.67 20.25 13.84
N TRP A 205 -17.41 20.19 12.74
CA TRP A 205 -17.00 20.82 11.49
C TRP A 205 -17.17 22.33 11.59
N ASN A 206 -16.16 23.10 11.14
CA ASN A 206 -16.25 24.56 11.14
C ASN A 206 -17.34 25.09 10.19
N ASN A 207 -17.48 24.48 9.00
CA ASN A 207 -18.50 24.86 8.01
C ASN A 207 -18.92 23.66 7.15
N ILE A 208 -20.15 23.70 6.64
CA ILE A 208 -20.67 22.76 5.64
C ILE A 208 -21.11 23.57 4.41
N TYR A 209 -20.49 23.31 3.26
CA TYR A 209 -20.87 23.91 1.98
C TYR A 209 -21.59 22.85 1.13
N SER A 210 -22.91 22.98 1.01
CA SER A 210 -23.72 22.09 0.17
C SER A 210 -24.33 22.85 -1.01
N LYS A 211 -24.51 22.16 -2.16
CA LYS A 211 -25.23 22.73 -3.32
C LYS A 211 -26.74 22.77 -3.11
N THR A 212 -27.27 21.86 -2.30
CA THR A 212 -28.69 21.73 -1.98
C THR A 212 -28.86 21.56 -0.47
N ALA A 213 -30.07 21.77 0.03
CA ALA A 213 -30.39 21.55 1.43
C ALA A 213 -30.15 20.08 1.85
N LEU A 214 -29.84 19.88 3.13
CA LEU A 214 -29.74 18.56 3.72
C LEU A 214 -31.13 17.90 3.75
N THR A 215 -31.19 16.61 3.44
CA THR A 215 -32.45 15.84 3.47
C THR A 215 -32.56 15.09 4.78
N VAL A 216 -33.75 15.09 5.38
CA VAL A 216 -34.07 14.35 6.62
C VAL A 216 -35.18 13.35 6.35
N THR A 217 -35.13 12.17 6.99
CA THR A 217 -36.20 11.17 6.90
C THR A 217 -37.48 11.74 7.54
N SER A 218 -38.51 11.93 6.72
CA SER A 218 -39.79 12.53 7.12
C SER A 218 -41.01 11.66 6.83
N ASP A 219 -40.80 10.39 6.49
CA ASP A 219 -41.87 9.43 6.21
C ASP A 219 -42.74 9.21 7.46
N LYS A 220 -44.06 9.33 7.29
CA LYS A 220 -45.06 9.11 8.34
C LYS A 220 -45.05 7.66 8.86
N ASN A 221 -44.69 6.69 8.02
CA ASN A 221 -44.71 5.27 8.39
C ASN A 221 -43.59 4.86 9.35
N VAL A 222 -42.56 5.70 9.50
CA VAL A 222 -41.43 5.47 10.42
C VAL A 222 -41.46 6.44 11.61
N LYS A 223 -42.57 7.17 11.80
CA LYS A 223 -42.75 8.16 12.86
C LYS A 223 -44.02 7.88 13.65
N THR A 224 -43.92 8.02 14.96
CA THR A 224 -45.07 8.04 15.87
C THR A 224 -45.36 9.48 16.24
N GLU A 225 -46.60 9.91 16.04
CA GLU A 225 -47.04 11.23 16.49
C GLU A 225 -47.10 11.26 18.02
N VAL A 226 -46.49 12.27 18.62
CA VAL A 226 -46.52 12.51 20.07
C VAL A 226 -47.18 13.86 20.30
N GLN A 227 -48.19 13.87 21.17
CA GLN A 227 -48.82 15.09 21.65
C GLN A 227 -48.14 15.50 22.95
N LEU A 228 -47.75 16.76 23.06
CA LEU A 228 -47.19 17.32 24.29
C LEU A 228 -48.29 18.12 25.00
N GLU A 229 -48.34 18.03 26.32
CA GLU A 229 -49.34 18.73 27.14
C GLU A 229 -49.16 20.25 27.04
N GLU A 230 -47.92 20.74 27.06
CA GLU A 230 -47.58 22.14 26.86
C GLU A 230 -47.28 22.40 25.38
N ASN A 231 -47.84 23.48 24.83
CA ASN A 231 -47.59 23.86 23.45
C ASN A 231 -46.22 24.56 23.35
N ILE A 232 -45.16 23.75 23.23
CA ILE A 232 -43.76 24.21 23.05
C ILE A 232 -43.67 25.30 21.97
N ALA A 233 -44.42 25.17 20.89
CA ALA A 233 -44.43 26.14 19.81
C ALA A 233 -44.90 27.53 20.27
N ASN A 234 -45.95 27.61 21.07
CA ASN A 234 -46.40 28.88 21.67
C ASN A 234 -45.37 29.42 22.66
N LEU A 235 -44.87 28.56 23.55
CA LEU A 235 -43.91 28.92 24.57
C LEU A 235 -42.64 29.54 23.97
N LEU A 236 -42.05 28.88 22.98
CA LEU A 236 -40.87 29.40 22.27
C LEU A 236 -41.20 30.65 21.48
N PHE A 237 -42.33 30.69 20.76
CA PHE A 237 -42.70 31.87 19.98
C PHE A 237 -42.91 33.13 20.82
N GLU A 238 -43.44 32.98 22.03
CA GLU A 238 -43.70 34.12 22.92
C GLU A 238 -42.47 34.59 23.71
N LYS A 239 -41.51 33.70 23.98
CA LYS A 239 -40.40 33.98 24.91
C LYS A 239 -39.01 33.97 24.28
N LEU A 240 -38.79 33.24 23.19
CA LEU A 240 -37.46 33.07 22.60
C LEU A 240 -37.09 34.28 21.74
N GLU A 241 -36.00 34.94 22.08
CA GLU A 241 -35.51 36.12 21.36
C GLU A 241 -34.25 35.79 20.55
N ALA A 242 -34.19 36.29 19.32
CA ALA A 242 -32.96 36.23 18.54
C ALA A 242 -31.89 37.13 19.17
N LYS A 243 -30.67 36.60 19.25
CA LYS A 243 -29.48 37.28 19.77
C LYS A 243 -28.45 37.46 18.66
N THR A 244 -27.69 38.54 18.75
CA THR A 244 -26.48 38.74 17.94
C THR A 244 -25.26 38.51 18.81
N PHE A 245 -24.31 37.71 18.33
CA PHE A 245 -23.13 37.33 19.11
C PHE A 245 -21.91 37.11 18.21
N THR A 246 -20.74 37.13 18.82
CA THR A 246 -19.46 36.80 18.19
C THR A 246 -18.84 35.62 18.93
N LEU A 247 -18.10 34.76 18.24
CA LEU A 247 -17.44 33.61 18.87
C LEU A 247 -16.18 34.06 19.63
N ASN A 248 -16.09 33.73 20.92
CA ASN A 248 -14.97 34.14 21.78
C ASN A 248 -13.59 33.76 21.23
N GLU A 249 -13.45 32.56 20.65
CA GLU A 249 -12.19 32.13 20.04
C GLU A 249 -11.79 33.01 18.85
N VAL A 250 -12.77 33.42 18.04
CA VAL A 250 -12.55 34.30 16.89
C VAL A 250 -12.25 35.73 17.34
N VAL A 251 -12.86 36.20 18.43
CA VAL A 251 -12.51 37.50 19.06
C VAL A 251 -11.06 37.47 19.56
N ALA A 252 -10.64 36.38 20.19
CA ALA A 252 -9.26 36.24 20.68
C ALA A 252 -8.23 36.27 19.53
N GLU A 253 -8.59 35.76 18.35
CA GLU A 253 -7.73 35.77 17.16
C GLU A 253 -7.79 37.10 16.38
N LYS A 254 -8.98 37.68 16.21
CA LYS A 254 -9.25 38.76 15.24
C LYS A 254 -9.71 40.08 15.86
N GLY A 255 -9.92 40.14 17.17
CA GLY A 255 -10.45 41.31 17.86
C GLY A 255 -11.76 41.79 17.24
N ASP A 256 -11.83 43.08 16.93
CA ASP A 256 -13.02 43.75 16.39
C ASP A 256 -13.40 43.32 14.96
N GLU A 257 -12.52 42.59 14.25
CA GLU A 257 -12.82 42.04 12.91
C GLU A 257 -13.60 40.72 12.97
N ALA A 258 -13.85 40.20 14.17
CA ALA A 258 -14.63 38.99 14.35
C ALA A 258 -16.08 39.19 13.89
N ARG A 259 -16.58 38.26 13.07
CA ARG A 259 -17.89 38.39 12.42
C ARG A 259 -19.02 38.30 13.45
N ILE A 260 -20.06 39.09 13.22
CA ILE A 260 -21.30 39.03 14.00
C ILE A 260 -22.19 37.93 13.42
N HIS A 261 -22.64 37.03 14.30
CA HIS A 261 -23.59 35.97 14.02
C HIS A 261 -24.96 36.33 14.61
N THR A 262 -26.03 35.71 14.11
CA THR A 262 -27.39 35.85 14.64
C THR A 262 -27.98 34.47 14.88
N GLY A 263 -28.60 34.27 16.03
CA GLY A 263 -29.16 32.99 16.42
C GLY A 263 -29.75 33.00 17.82
N TYR A 264 -29.74 31.86 18.48
CA TYR A 264 -30.26 31.64 19.83
C TYR A 264 -29.19 31.00 20.72
N PHE A 265 -29.27 31.26 22.02
CA PHE A 265 -28.47 30.52 23.00
C PHE A 265 -29.22 29.28 23.47
N ALA A 266 -28.49 28.17 23.58
CA ALA A 266 -29.07 26.90 23.98
C ALA A 266 -29.64 26.94 25.42
N GLN A 267 -29.00 27.71 26.29
CA GLN A 267 -29.41 27.91 27.68
C GLN A 267 -30.76 28.65 27.76
N ASP A 268 -31.00 29.64 26.90
CA ASP A 268 -32.27 30.36 26.84
C ASP A 268 -33.41 29.40 26.44
N VAL A 269 -33.17 28.54 25.45
CA VAL A 269 -34.13 27.51 25.04
C VAL A 269 -34.42 26.53 26.19
N ALA A 270 -33.38 26.03 26.87
CA ALA A 270 -33.55 25.13 28.01
C ALA A 270 -34.32 25.78 29.15
N GLN A 271 -34.00 27.03 29.49
CA GLN A 271 -34.69 27.76 30.56
C GLN A 271 -36.15 27.99 30.21
N ILE A 272 -36.46 28.39 28.97
CA ILE A 272 -37.83 28.59 28.52
C ILE A 272 -38.64 27.30 28.63
N LEU A 273 -38.08 26.17 28.18
CA LEU A 273 -38.73 24.85 28.30
C LEU A 273 -38.98 24.48 29.76
N HIS A 274 -37.95 24.59 30.60
CA HIS A 274 -38.05 24.30 32.03
C HIS A 274 -39.11 25.17 32.73
N ASP A 275 -39.13 26.48 32.45
CA ASP A 275 -40.13 27.41 32.99
C ASP A 275 -41.56 27.12 32.50
N GLY A 276 -41.68 26.46 31.35
CA GLY A 276 -42.93 25.93 30.82
C GLY A 276 -43.28 24.54 31.35
N GLY A 277 -42.53 23.99 32.30
CA GLY A 277 -42.76 22.64 32.85
C GLY A 277 -42.34 21.51 31.90
N VAL A 278 -41.56 21.80 30.86
CA VAL A 278 -41.06 20.82 29.90
C VAL A 278 -39.61 20.51 30.20
N GLU A 279 -39.32 19.23 30.44
CA GLU A 279 -37.95 18.74 30.62
C GLU A 279 -37.15 18.87 29.30
N PRO A 280 -36.10 19.71 29.22
CA PRO A 280 -35.40 19.97 27.96
C PRO A 280 -34.79 18.73 27.32
N SER A 281 -34.33 17.76 28.13
CA SER A 281 -33.72 16.52 27.64
C SER A 281 -34.67 15.60 26.88
N LEU A 282 -35.99 15.80 26.99
CA LEU A 282 -37.00 15.08 26.20
C LEU A 282 -37.21 15.69 24.80
N ILE A 283 -36.68 16.89 24.55
CA ILE A 283 -36.92 17.65 23.33
C ILE A 283 -35.62 17.73 22.53
N ALA A 284 -35.55 16.99 21.43
CA ALA A 284 -34.34 16.79 20.64
C ALA A 284 -33.73 18.07 20.03
N MET A 285 -34.50 19.16 19.96
CA MET A 285 -34.01 20.46 19.49
C MET A 285 -32.91 21.05 20.38
N TRP A 286 -32.90 20.69 21.68
CA TRP A 286 -31.87 21.06 22.63
C TRP A 286 -31.00 19.85 22.94
N ILE A 287 -29.69 20.04 22.91
CA ILE A 287 -28.71 18.98 23.11
C ILE A 287 -27.71 19.44 24.16
N GLN A 288 -27.44 18.60 25.15
CA GLN A 288 -26.35 18.78 26.09
C GLN A 288 -25.42 17.57 26.01
N ASN A 289 -24.14 17.81 25.81
CA ASN A 289 -23.11 16.78 25.78
C ASN A 289 -22.00 17.14 26.75
N LYS A 290 -21.37 16.13 27.34
CA LYS A 290 -20.18 16.32 28.15
C LYS A 290 -19.02 16.82 27.28
N ASN A 291 -18.21 17.72 27.85
CA ASN A 291 -17.00 18.21 27.22
C ASN A 291 -15.81 17.30 27.58
N GLU A 292 -15.68 16.17 26.89
CA GLU A 292 -14.68 15.14 27.16
C GLU A 292 -13.86 14.84 25.91
N THR A 293 -12.53 14.66 26.08
CA THR A 293 -11.66 14.21 25.00
C THR A 293 -10.92 12.96 25.41
N THR A 294 -10.92 12.02 24.47
CA THR A 294 -10.07 10.86 24.50
C THR A 294 -8.67 11.22 23.99
N GLN A 295 -7.65 10.90 24.78
CA GLN A 295 -6.26 10.92 24.33
C GLN A 295 -5.74 9.48 24.23
N LEU A 296 -4.96 9.21 23.18
CA LEU A 296 -4.18 7.99 23.05
C LEU A 296 -2.81 8.26 23.65
N ILE A 297 -2.50 7.57 24.74
CA ILE A 297 -1.19 7.65 25.40
C ILE A 297 -0.38 6.45 24.94
N GLU A 298 0.76 6.72 24.32
CA GLU A 298 1.76 5.69 24.01
C GLU A 298 2.47 5.28 25.30
N LYS A 299 2.44 3.98 25.59
CA LYS A 299 3.14 3.37 26.71
C LYS A 299 4.61 3.14 26.36
N GLU A 300 5.44 2.94 27.37
CA GLU A 300 6.86 2.63 27.20
C GLU A 300 7.12 1.35 26.36
N ASP A 301 6.14 0.44 26.29
CA ASP A 301 6.20 -0.78 25.47
C ASP A 301 5.75 -0.59 24.02
N GLY A 302 5.40 0.63 23.61
CA GLY A 302 4.91 0.98 22.27
C GLY A 302 3.44 0.62 22.03
N SER A 303 2.70 0.15 23.05
CA SER A 303 1.25 -0.01 22.98
C SER A 303 0.54 1.33 23.29
N PHE A 304 -0.69 1.49 22.81
CA PHE A 304 -1.49 2.68 23.09
C PHE A 304 -2.58 2.35 24.11
N GLU A 305 -2.76 3.21 25.11
CA GLU A 305 -3.91 3.19 26.00
C GLU A 305 -4.81 4.38 25.73
N GLU A 306 -6.11 4.08 25.63
CA GLU A 306 -7.14 5.10 25.50
C GLU A 306 -7.49 5.63 26.89
N THR A 307 -7.20 6.90 27.14
CA THR A 307 -7.62 7.58 28.37
C THR A 307 -8.57 8.69 28.03
N THR A 308 -9.82 8.58 28.50
CA THR A 308 -10.80 9.66 28.42
C THR A 308 -10.59 10.61 29.59
N GLY A 309 -10.17 11.83 29.29
CA GLY A 309 -10.05 12.91 30.27
C GLY A 309 -11.13 13.97 30.04
N LYS A 310 -11.59 14.62 31.12
CA LYS A 310 -12.38 15.86 30.98
C LYS A 310 -11.54 16.90 30.26
N ILE A 311 -12.06 17.48 29.17
CA ILE A 311 -11.56 18.77 28.73
C ILE A 311 -12.30 19.80 29.58
N ILE A 312 -11.59 20.30 30.57
CA ILE A 312 -11.83 21.68 30.99
C ILE A 312 -11.28 22.48 29.80
N ASP A 313 -12.16 22.99 28.94
CA ASP A 313 -11.73 23.92 27.89
C ASP A 313 -11.05 25.14 28.54
N LYS A 314 -10.50 26.06 27.75
CA LYS A 314 -9.90 27.29 28.31
C LYS A 314 -10.90 28.12 29.15
N GLN A 315 -12.18 27.74 29.18
CA GLN A 315 -13.30 28.43 29.79
C GLN A 315 -13.93 27.67 30.97
N GLY A 316 -13.51 26.43 31.27
CA GLY A 316 -14.01 25.68 32.41
C GLY A 316 -15.30 24.87 32.21
N LEU A 317 -15.82 24.74 30.98
CA LEU A 317 -17.17 24.21 30.76
C LEU A 317 -17.22 22.67 30.78
N GLU A 318 -17.98 22.11 31.73
CA GLU A 318 -18.20 20.66 31.85
C GLU A 318 -19.14 20.11 30.75
N PHE A 319 -20.01 20.96 30.21
CA PHE A 319 -20.97 20.59 29.18
C PHE A 319 -21.01 21.62 28.06
N ILE A 320 -21.14 21.12 26.84
CA ILE A 320 -21.44 21.92 25.66
C ILE A 320 -22.92 21.71 25.34
N GLN A 321 -23.64 22.83 25.16
CA GLN A 321 -25.03 22.81 24.72
C GLN A 321 -25.13 23.24 23.26
N SER A 322 -26.03 22.63 22.51
CA SER A 322 -26.21 22.87 21.07
C SER A 322 -27.69 22.83 20.70
N LEU A 323 -28.02 23.45 19.56
CA LEU A 323 -29.39 23.59 19.07
C LEU A 323 -29.54 22.97 17.68
N ARG A 324 -30.66 22.27 17.44
CA ARG A 324 -31.12 21.92 16.09
C ARG A 324 -32.03 23.03 15.57
N TYR A 325 -31.47 23.94 14.80
CA TYR A 325 -32.17 25.12 14.32
C TYR A 325 -33.42 24.78 13.50
N GLU A 326 -33.40 23.69 12.72
CA GLU A 326 -34.52 23.27 11.91
C GLU A 326 -35.75 22.89 12.75
N GLU A 327 -35.56 22.24 13.91
CA GLU A 327 -36.65 21.92 14.84
C GLU A 327 -37.20 23.18 15.53
N ILE A 328 -36.32 24.10 15.92
CA ILE A 328 -36.71 25.38 16.54
C ILE A 328 -37.52 26.22 15.55
N LEU A 329 -37.05 26.35 14.31
CA LEU A 329 -37.73 27.15 13.28
C LEU A 329 -39.14 26.61 12.98
N VAL A 330 -39.31 25.28 12.93
CA VAL A 330 -40.63 24.66 12.79
C VAL A 330 -41.54 24.99 13.98
N ALA A 331 -41.02 24.92 15.21
CA ALA A 331 -41.77 25.28 16.41
C ALA A 331 -42.18 26.77 16.40
N LEU A 332 -41.27 27.68 16.07
CA LEU A 332 -41.57 29.11 15.97
C LEU A 332 -42.62 29.41 14.90
N LEU A 333 -42.55 28.76 13.73
CA LEU A 333 -43.57 28.90 12.68
C LEU A 333 -44.94 28.41 13.14
N GLN A 334 -44.99 27.30 13.87
CA GLN A 334 -46.24 26.79 14.43
C GLN A 334 -46.81 27.74 15.51
N GLY A 335 -45.97 28.32 16.36
CA GLY A 335 -46.38 29.30 17.36
C GLY A 335 -46.90 30.59 16.70
N ALA A 336 -46.22 31.06 15.66
CA ALA A 336 -46.68 32.19 14.84
C ALA A 336 -48.07 31.92 14.24
N LYS A 337 -48.27 30.73 13.66
CA LYS A 337 -49.57 30.30 13.10
C LYS A 337 -50.67 30.32 14.17
N ASN A 338 -50.40 29.81 15.36
CA ASN A 338 -51.36 29.81 16.48
C ASN A 338 -51.71 31.25 16.91
N LYS A 339 -50.71 32.13 16.99
CA LYS A 339 -50.92 33.54 17.36
C LYS A 339 -51.75 34.28 16.31
N ILE A 340 -51.43 34.11 15.03
CA ILE A 340 -52.17 34.70 13.91
C ILE A 340 -53.63 34.27 13.96
N SER A 341 -53.90 32.97 14.08
CA SER A 341 -55.28 32.45 14.17
C SER A 341 -56.06 33.01 15.37
N THR A 342 -55.39 33.18 16.51
CA THR A 342 -55.99 33.81 17.70
C THR A 342 -56.33 35.28 17.44
N LEU A 343 -55.43 36.02 16.79
CA LEU A 343 -55.64 37.42 16.45
C LEU A 343 -56.76 37.60 15.43
N GLU A 344 -56.83 36.76 14.40
CA GLU A 344 -57.90 36.75 13.40
C GLU A 344 -59.26 36.50 14.05
N THR A 345 -59.34 35.53 14.97
CA THR A 345 -60.57 35.24 15.71
C THR A 345 -61.03 36.44 16.54
N ARG A 346 -60.08 37.11 17.22
CA ARG A 346 -60.38 38.32 18.02
C ARG A 346 -60.80 39.49 17.15
N LEU A 347 -60.17 39.66 15.98
CA LEU A 347 -60.50 40.70 15.03
C LEU A 347 -61.92 40.50 14.49
N ALA A 348 -62.27 39.29 14.05
CA ALA A 348 -63.61 38.98 13.58
C ALA A 348 -64.70 39.25 14.64
N ALA A 349 -64.41 38.95 15.92
CA ALA A 349 -65.32 39.25 17.03
C ALA A 349 -65.47 40.76 17.30
N LEU A 350 -64.43 41.56 17.02
CA LEU A 350 -64.49 43.02 17.13
C LEU A 350 -65.22 43.65 15.96
N GLU A 351 -65.06 43.13 14.73
CA GLU A 351 -65.74 43.61 13.52
C GLU A 351 -67.24 43.31 13.51
N GLN A 352 -67.71 42.39 14.35
CA GLN A 352 -69.14 42.08 14.53
C GLN A 352 -69.86 42.98 15.56
N ARG A 353 -69.14 43.90 16.21
CA ARG A 353 -69.71 44.91 17.12
C ARG A 353 -69.85 46.24 16.41
#